data_AF-A0AAX1PF07-F1
#
_entry.id   AF-A0AAX1PF07-F1
#
_cell.length_a   1.000
_cell.length_b   1.000
_cell.length_c   1.000
_cell.angle_alpha   90.00
_cell.angle_beta   90.00
_cell.angle_gamma   90.00
#
_symmetry.space_group_name_H-M   'P 1'
#
loop_
_entity.id
_entity.type
_entity.pdbx_description
1 polymer ?
#
loop_
_entity_poly.entity_id
_entity_poly.type
_entity_poly.pdbx_seq_one_letter_code
_entity_poly.pdbx_strand_id
1 'polypeptide(L)'
;MTRTSLLLLTLPFCTLAVDGELWQVELEHNDGIRLQFQGAELELGSAALAGVRQFSDLKPGMKLAILSRNGVAEHIRLHEHAPESEPAAQWRRAEGILLAVTGHALQLQGLGTMTFDAGTRWLNGSPADLQPGRTLVLARDETGRVTEILIPNPEDEPK
;
A
#
# COMPACT_ATOMS: atom_id res chain seq x y z
N MET A 1 -52.96 -37.54 2.70
CA MET A 1 -52.13 -36.57 3.42
C MET A 1 -50.87 -36.31 2.59
N THR A 2 -50.81 -35.18 1.90
CA THR A 2 -49.69 -34.76 1.04
C THR A 2 -48.60 -34.11 1.90
N ARG A 3 -47.38 -34.63 1.83
CA ARG A 3 -46.22 -34.13 2.60
C ARG A 3 -45.42 -33.18 1.71
N THR A 4 -45.60 -31.89 1.90
CA THR A 4 -44.83 -30.84 1.23
C THR A 4 -43.46 -30.75 1.88
N SER A 5 -42.42 -31.22 1.19
CA SER A 5 -41.02 -31.02 1.61
C SER A 5 -40.55 -29.64 1.15
N LEU A 6 -40.27 -28.75 2.10
CA LEU A 6 -39.59 -27.48 1.87
C LEU A 6 -38.10 -27.77 1.60
N LEU A 7 -37.64 -27.52 0.37
CA LEU A 7 -36.21 -27.45 0.04
C LEU A 7 -35.69 -26.06 0.41
N LEU A 8 -34.96 -25.96 1.53
CA LEU A 8 -34.16 -24.80 1.88
C LEU A 8 -32.89 -24.79 1.01
N LEU A 9 -32.89 -23.93 -0.01
CA LEU A 9 -31.70 -23.55 -0.78
C LEU A 9 -30.74 -22.76 0.13
N THR A 10 -29.75 -23.43 0.70
CA THR A 10 -28.58 -22.76 1.30
C THR A 10 -27.68 -22.28 0.17
N LEU A 11 -27.84 -21.01 -0.23
CA LEU A 11 -26.85 -20.31 -1.05
C LEU A 11 -25.54 -20.22 -0.26
N PRO A 12 -24.41 -20.77 -0.73
CA PRO A 12 -23.13 -20.41 -0.15
C PRO A 12 -22.83 -18.99 -0.63
N PHE A 13 -23.01 -18.01 0.24
CA PHE A 13 -22.35 -16.71 0.10
C PHE A 13 -20.85 -16.94 0.32
N CYS A 14 -20.17 -17.50 -0.68
CA CYS A 14 -18.72 -17.42 -0.77
C CYS A 14 -18.39 -15.99 -1.16
N THR A 15 -18.41 -15.07 -0.20
CA THR A 15 -17.64 -13.84 -0.31
C THR A 15 -16.19 -14.30 -0.42
N LEU A 16 -15.59 -14.20 -1.61
CA LEU A 16 -14.14 -14.34 -1.75
C LEU A 16 -13.54 -13.34 -0.75
N ALA A 17 -12.86 -13.86 0.28
CA ALA A 17 -12.12 -13.02 1.20
C ALA A 17 -11.03 -12.35 0.36
N VAL A 18 -11.25 -11.10 -0.04
CA VAL A 18 -10.21 -10.25 -0.64
C VAL A 18 -9.06 -10.27 0.35
N ASP A 19 -7.90 -10.79 -0.04
CA ASP A 19 -6.74 -10.88 0.85
C ASP A 19 -6.33 -9.47 1.30
N GLY A 20 -5.75 -9.35 2.50
CA GLY A 20 -5.35 -8.05 3.02
C GLY A 20 -4.28 -7.42 2.13
N GLU A 21 -4.38 -6.11 1.87
CA GLU A 21 -3.41 -5.36 1.11
C GLU A 21 -2.35 -4.77 2.04
N LEU A 22 -1.08 -5.12 1.84
CA LEU A 22 0.02 -4.51 2.60
C LEU A 22 0.49 -3.20 1.94
N TRP A 23 0.51 -2.12 2.70
CA TRP A 23 1.01 -0.81 2.29
C TRP A 23 2.27 -0.46 3.09
N GLN A 24 3.33 -0.02 2.43
CA GLN A 24 4.59 0.44 3.05
C GLN A 24 4.87 1.89 2.63
N VAL A 25 4.28 2.86 3.33
CA VAL A 25 4.14 4.24 2.83
C VAL A 25 4.45 5.25 3.92
N GLU A 26 4.89 6.44 3.53
CA GLU A 26 5.04 7.56 4.44
C GLU A 26 3.71 8.31 4.60
N LEU A 27 3.31 8.55 5.86
CA LEU A 27 2.09 9.27 6.17
C LEU A 27 2.24 10.74 5.78
N GLU A 28 1.34 11.24 4.94
CA GLU A 28 1.29 12.65 4.52
C GLU A 28 0.38 13.47 5.45
N HIS A 29 -0.81 12.94 5.74
CA HIS A 29 -1.76 13.60 6.62
C HIS A 29 -2.63 12.60 7.39
N ASN A 30 -3.06 13.00 8.59
CA ASN A 30 -3.97 12.24 9.43
C ASN A 30 -4.97 13.20 10.06
N ASP A 31 -6.23 13.12 9.65
CA ASP A 31 -7.31 13.97 10.16
C ASP A 31 -8.10 13.31 11.32
N GLY A 32 -7.69 12.10 11.74
CA GLY A 32 -8.36 11.31 12.76
C GLY A 32 -9.48 10.39 12.24
N ILE A 33 -9.80 10.47 10.94
CA ILE A 33 -10.78 9.62 10.25
C ILE A 33 -10.10 8.89 9.08
N ARG A 34 -9.23 9.59 8.36
CA ARG A 34 -8.53 9.14 7.17
C ARG A 34 -7.03 9.39 7.29
N LEU A 35 -6.28 8.46 6.73
CA LEU A 35 -4.84 8.54 6.53
C LEU A 35 -4.58 8.82 5.07
N GLN A 36 -3.89 9.92 4.80
CA GLN A 36 -3.52 10.34 3.45
C GLN A 36 -2.05 10.04 3.23
N PHE A 37 -1.77 9.57 2.02
CA PHE A 37 -0.46 9.22 1.52
C PHE A 37 -0.35 9.82 0.12
N GLN A 38 0.87 9.89 -0.40
CA GLN A 38 1.16 10.36 -1.75
C GLN A 38 0.23 9.71 -2.79
N GLY A 39 -0.79 10.42 -3.25
CA GLY A 39 -1.78 9.96 -4.25
C GLY A 39 -2.77 8.88 -3.79
N ALA A 40 -2.92 8.62 -2.49
CA ALA A 40 -3.84 7.59 -1.97
C ALA A 40 -4.36 7.90 -0.56
N GLU A 41 -5.46 7.27 -0.17
CA GLU A 41 -6.07 7.44 1.15
C GLU A 41 -6.60 6.11 1.68
N LEU A 42 -6.54 5.93 3.00
CA LEU A 42 -7.18 4.83 3.71
C LEU A 42 -8.06 5.38 4.83
N GLU A 43 -9.23 4.78 5.03
CA GLU A 43 -10.02 5.05 6.23
C GLU A 43 -9.35 4.38 7.43
N LEU A 44 -9.26 5.11 8.54
CA LEU A 44 -8.58 4.67 9.76
C LEU A 44 -9.32 3.51 10.44
N GLY A 45 -10.65 3.56 10.45
CA GLY A 45 -11.52 2.56 11.04
C GLY A 45 -11.20 2.29 12.52
N SER A 46 -11.14 1.00 12.88
CA SER A 46 -10.75 0.52 14.21
C SER A 46 -9.41 -0.21 14.18
N ALA A 47 -8.48 0.25 13.36
CA ALA A 47 -7.21 -0.42 13.13
C ALA A 47 -6.44 -0.69 14.44
N ALA A 48 -5.86 -1.88 14.56
CA ALA A 48 -4.93 -2.17 15.64
C ALA A 48 -3.62 -1.41 15.44
N LEU A 49 -3.13 -0.73 16.47
CA LEU A 49 -1.89 0.03 16.44
C LEU A 49 -0.73 -0.72 17.09
N ALA A 50 0.45 -0.66 16.46
CA ALA A 50 1.71 -1.10 17.04
C ALA A 50 2.81 -0.05 16.84
N GLY A 51 3.63 0.19 17.87
CA GLY A 51 4.67 1.23 17.85
C GLY A 51 4.18 2.64 18.18
N VAL A 52 2.87 2.88 18.18
CA VAL A 52 2.23 4.11 18.68
C VAL A 52 1.09 3.76 19.64
N ARG A 53 0.70 4.70 20.53
CA ARG A 53 -0.29 4.43 21.59
C ARG A 53 -1.73 4.71 21.16
N GLN A 54 -1.91 5.69 20.30
CA GLN A 54 -3.22 6.18 19.85
C GLN A 54 -3.09 6.83 18.46
N PHE A 55 -4.20 6.95 17.73
CA PHE A 55 -4.18 7.43 16.36
C PHE A 55 -3.68 8.88 16.21
N SER A 56 -3.93 9.74 17.21
CA SER A 56 -3.43 11.13 17.20
C SER A 56 -1.90 11.22 17.32
N ASP A 57 -1.22 10.14 17.66
CA ASP A 57 0.24 10.07 17.70
C ASP A 57 0.84 9.77 16.32
N LEU A 58 0.04 9.33 15.34
CA LEU A 58 0.48 9.19 13.96
C LEU A 58 0.68 10.58 13.35
N LYS A 59 1.93 10.93 13.04
CA LYS A 59 2.31 12.24 12.51
C LYS A 59 2.77 12.13 11.05
N PRO A 60 2.57 13.20 10.25
CA PRO A 60 3.20 13.32 8.94
C PRO A 60 4.71 12.99 9.00
N GLY A 61 5.21 12.31 7.97
CA GLY A 61 6.60 11.83 7.87
C GLY A 61 6.85 10.46 8.52
N MET A 62 5.87 9.87 9.22
CA MET A 62 6.03 8.51 9.75
C MET A 62 5.92 7.47 8.65
N LYS A 63 6.92 6.59 8.55
CA LYS A 63 6.87 5.42 7.68
C LYS A 63 6.07 4.30 8.32
N LEU A 64 5.00 3.90 7.67
CA LEU A 64 4.02 2.94 8.19
C LEU A 64 4.00 1.66 7.35
N ALA A 65 3.82 0.54 8.04
CA ALA A 65 3.38 -0.72 7.45
C ALA A 65 1.90 -0.91 7.82
N ILE A 66 1.02 -0.89 6.83
CA ILE A 66 -0.43 -0.94 7.03
C ILE A 66 -1.00 -2.15 6.31
N LEU A 67 -1.69 -3.01 7.05
CA LEU A 67 -2.57 -4.01 6.46
C LEU A 67 -3.95 -3.39 6.30
N SER A 68 -4.42 -3.28 5.07
CA SER A 68 -5.74 -2.72 4.76
C SER A 68 -6.63 -3.75 4.07
N ARG A 69 -7.93 -3.54 4.14
CA ARG A 69 -8.94 -4.32 3.41
C ARG A 69 -10.04 -3.39 2.94
N ASN A 70 -10.36 -3.44 1.65
CA ASN A 70 -11.41 -2.63 1.04
C ASN A 70 -11.27 -1.12 1.34
N GLY A 71 -10.05 -0.60 1.34
CA GLY A 71 -9.78 0.83 1.62
C GLY A 71 -9.78 1.23 3.10
N VAL A 72 -9.93 0.26 4.02
CA VAL A 72 -9.92 0.51 5.48
C VAL A 72 -8.68 -0.14 6.10
N ALA A 73 -8.00 0.58 6.98
CA ALA A 73 -6.88 0.04 7.75
C ALA A 73 -7.37 -0.98 8.79
N GLU A 74 -6.75 -2.17 8.83
CA GLU A 74 -6.99 -3.19 9.87
C GLU A 74 -5.85 -3.20 10.90
N HIS A 75 -4.61 -3.02 10.45
CA HIS A 75 -3.42 -2.95 11.30
C HIS A 75 -2.49 -1.85 10.81
N ILE A 76 -1.99 -1.03 11.73
CA ILE A 76 -1.02 0.04 11.44
C ILE A 76 0.18 -0.16 12.36
N ARG A 77 1.38 -0.23 11.78
CA ARG A 77 2.63 -0.34 12.52
C ARG A 77 3.64 0.68 12.02
N LEU A 78 4.49 1.18 12.92
CA LEU A 78 5.71 1.87 12.50
C LEU A 78 6.63 0.89 11.77
N HIS A 79 7.17 1.30 10.61
CA HIS A 79 7.97 0.43 9.75
C HIS A 79 9.21 -0.13 10.46
N GLU A 80 9.86 0.67 11.32
CA GLU A 80 11.02 0.25 12.12
C GLU A 80 10.73 -0.86 13.15
N HIS A 81 9.44 -1.05 13.48
CA HIS A 81 8.97 -2.05 14.43
C HIS A 81 8.33 -3.27 13.73
N ALA A 82 8.41 -3.35 12.40
CA ALA A 82 7.94 -4.51 11.66
C ALA A 82 8.87 -5.71 11.91
N PRO A 83 8.35 -6.89 12.27
CA PRO A 83 9.19 -8.07 12.43
C PRO A 83 9.83 -8.45 11.09
N GLU A 84 11.14 -8.72 11.09
CA GLU A 84 11.91 -9.18 9.91
C GLU A 84 11.32 -10.44 9.23
N SER A 85 10.44 -11.15 9.94
CA SER A 85 9.84 -12.43 9.53
C SER A 85 8.40 -12.32 9.02
N GLU A 86 7.79 -11.12 9.00
CA GLU A 86 6.66 -10.95 8.09
C GLU A 86 7.27 -11.10 6.70
N PRO A 87 6.80 -12.05 5.88
CA PRO A 87 7.28 -12.12 4.51
C PRO A 87 7.18 -10.69 3.96
N ALA A 88 8.09 -10.32 3.07
CA ALA A 88 7.76 -9.32 2.06
C ALA A 88 6.63 -9.86 1.17
N ALA A 89 5.50 -10.26 1.79
CA ALA A 89 4.20 -10.47 1.22
C ALA A 89 3.98 -9.27 0.34
N GLN A 90 3.65 -9.54 -0.91
CA GLN A 90 3.71 -8.57 -1.98
C GLN A 90 2.88 -7.34 -1.59
N TRP A 91 3.55 -6.33 -1.03
CA TRP A 91 2.98 -5.01 -0.80
C TRP A 91 2.23 -4.57 -2.06
N ARG A 92 1.09 -3.96 -1.85
CA ARG A 92 0.20 -3.44 -2.88
C ARG A 92 0.53 -2.00 -3.21
N ARG A 93 0.97 -1.25 -2.21
CA ARG A 93 1.53 0.09 -2.36
C ARG A 93 2.80 0.22 -1.53
N ALA A 94 3.85 0.79 -2.11
CA ALA A 94 5.05 1.06 -1.34
C ALA A 94 5.80 2.29 -1.84
N GLU A 95 6.49 2.95 -0.92
CA GLU A 95 7.34 4.09 -1.18
C GLU A 95 8.82 3.71 -0.99
N GLY A 96 9.68 4.15 -1.90
CA GLY A 96 11.11 3.86 -1.83
C GLY A 96 11.97 4.88 -2.58
N ILE A 97 13.20 5.04 -2.11
CA ILE A 97 14.20 5.88 -2.77
C ILE A 97 14.82 5.10 -3.94
N LEU A 98 14.79 5.69 -5.13
CA LEU A 98 15.39 5.14 -6.33
C LEU A 98 16.92 5.17 -6.21
N LEU A 99 17.55 4.01 -6.24
CA LEU A 99 19.01 3.87 -6.18
C LEU A 99 19.62 3.84 -7.58
N ALA A 100 18.98 3.14 -8.52
CA ALA A 100 19.45 3.02 -9.89
C ALA A 100 18.32 2.63 -10.85
N VAL A 101 18.53 2.94 -12.14
CA VAL A 101 17.67 2.50 -13.25
C VAL A 101 18.51 1.70 -14.23
N THR A 102 18.04 0.54 -14.66
CA THR A 102 18.69 -0.27 -15.69
C THR A 102 17.65 -0.77 -16.68
N GLY A 103 17.50 -0.05 -17.80
CA GLY A 103 16.43 -0.29 -18.75
C GLY A 103 15.07 -0.09 -18.09
N HIS A 104 14.29 -1.16 -17.98
CA HIS A 104 12.96 -1.18 -17.35
C HIS A 104 12.97 -1.67 -15.89
N ALA A 105 14.16 -1.75 -15.28
CA ALA A 105 14.32 -2.16 -13.88
C ALA A 105 14.67 -0.95 -13.01
N LEU A 106 14.01 -0.87 -11.85
CA LEU A 106 14.21 0.12 -10.79
C LEU A 106 14.79 -0.59 -9.58
N GLN A 107 15.96 -0.16 -9.11
CA GLN A 107 16.50 -0.60 -7.84
C GLN A 107 16.06 0.39 -6.76
N LEU A 108 15.29 -0.08 -5.77
CA LEU A 108 14.69 0.75 -4.72
C LEU A 108 15.24 0.37 -3.34
N GLN A 109 15.55 1.38 -2.53
CA GLN A 109 15.96 1.17 -1.15
C GLN A 109 14.84 0.49 -0.35
N GLY A 110 15.15 -0.61 0.33
CA GLY A 110 14.18 -1.37 1.15
C GLY A 110 13.17 -2.21 0.37
N LEU A 111 12.91 -1.91 -0.92
CA LEU A 111 11.94 -2.65 -1.75
C LEU A 111 12.59 -3.61 -2.77
N GLY A 112 13.90 -3.51 -2.99
CA GLY A 112 14.63 -4.35 -3.93
C GLY A 112 14.44 -3.92 -5.38
N THR A 113 14.56 -4.87 -6.32
CA THR A 113 14.44 -4.57 -7.76
C THR A 113 13.01 -4.79 -8.22
N MET A 114 12.43 -3.75 -8.86
CA MET A 114 11.11 -3.77 -9.48
C MET A 114 11.25 -3.59 -10.98
N THR A 115 10.31 -4.13 -11.75
CA THR A 115 10.25 -3.91 -13.21
C THR A 115 8.94 -3.22 -13.57
N PHE A 116 9.00 -2.35 -14.57
CA PHE A 116 7.83 -1.70 -15.15
C PHE A 116 7.77 -1.99 -16.65
N ASP A 117 6.60 -1.84 -17.25
CA ASP A 117 6.39 -2.11 -18.67
C ASP A 117 5.54 -1.03 -19.33
N ALA A 118 5.21 -1.22 -20.61
CA ALA A 118 4.43 -0.27 -21.39
C ALA A 118 3.01 -0.04 -20.85
N GLY A 119 2.49 -0.96 -20.03
CA GLY A 119 1.21 -0.85 -19.34
C GLY A 119 1.33 -0.31 -17.91
N THR A 120 2.50 0.12 -17.45
CA THR A 120 2.65 0.80 -16.17
C THR A 120 2.21 2.26 -16.31
N ARG A 121 1.26 2.70 -15.49
CA ARG A 121 0.78 4.07 -15.45
C ARG A 121 1.77 4.97 -14.71
N TRP A 122 2.07 6.13 -15.28
CA TRP A 122 2.92 7.14 -14.65
C TRP A 122 2.08 8.31 -14.15
N LEU A 123 2.30 8.71 -12.89
CA LEU A 123 1.68 9.88 -12.28
C LEU A 123 2.74 10.91 -11.92
N ASN A 124 2.45 12.18 -12.21
CA ASN A 124 3.33 13.33 -11.96
C ASN A 124 4.75 13.20 -12.55
N GLY A 125 4.87 12.45 -13.66
CA GLY A 125 6.14 12.28 -14.36
C GLY A 125 6.09 11.15 -15.38
N SER A 126 7.27 10.68 -15.75
CA SER A 126 7.50 9.68 -16.78
C SER A 126 8.82 8.92 -16.54
N PRO A 127 9.14 7.87 -17.31
CA PRO A 127 10.44 7.21 -17.22
C PRO A 127 11.64 8.16 -17.44
N ALA A 128 11.45 9.28 -18.15
CA ALA A 128 12.51 10.26 -18.39
C ALA A 128 12.89 11.06 -17.14
N ASP A 129 12.01 11.08 -16.12
CA ASP A 129 12.19 11.83 -14.89
C ASP A 129 12.83 11.00 -13.76
N LEU A 130 13.19 9.75 -14.07
CA LEU A 130 13.84 8.83 -13.15
C LEU A 130 15.30 9.26 -12.93
N GLN A 131 15.61 9.63 -11.70
CA GLN A 131 16.95 9.99 -11.27
C GLN A 131 17.26 9.32 -9.93
N PRO A 132 18.47 8.76 -9.73
CA PRO A 132 18.88 8.27 -8.42
C PRO A 132 18.69 9.33 -7.33
N GLY A 133 18.23 8.91 -6.15
CA GLY A 133 17.87 9.77 -5.02
C GLY A 133 16.40 10.19 -4.98
N ARG A 134 15.65 10.04 -6.08
CA ARG A 134 14.22 10.40 -6.11
C ARG A 134 13.38 9.40 -5.30
N THR A 135 12.40 9.90 -4.56
CA THR A 135 11.34 9.07 -3.98
C THR A 135 10.38 8.64 -5.08
N LEU A 136 9.98 7.37 -5.07
CA LEU A 136 8.95 6.81 -5.93
C LEU A 136 7.89 6.12 -5.07
N VAL A 137 6.62 6.24 -5.48
CA VAL A 137 5.52 5.50 -4.90
C VAL A 137 4.97 4.54 -5.94
N LEU A 138 4.98 3.25 -5.63
CA LEU A 138 4.62 2.18 -6.55
C LEU A 138 3.32 1.53 -6.12
N ALA A 139 2.49 1.14 -7.07
CA ALA A 139 1.37 0.23 -6.84
C ALA A 139 1.53 -1.06 -7.67
N ARG A 140 1.10 -2.19 -7.09
CA ARG A 140 1.14 -3.51 -7.74
C ARG A 140 -0.24 -4.16 -7.80
N ASP A 141 -0.43 -5.00 -8.81
CA ASP A 141 -1.58 -5.91 -8.89
C ASP A 141 -1.34 -7.21 -8.12
N GLU A 142 -2.33 -8.13 -8.17
CA GLU A 142 -2.36 -9.33 -7.33
C GLU A 142 -1.31 -10.36 -7.77
N THR A 143 -0.78 -10.17 -8.98
CA THR A 143 0.30 -10.98 -9.54
C THR A 143 1.67 -10.41 -9.17
N GLY A 144 1.72 -9.25 -8.52
CA GLY A 144 2.94 -8.53 -8.16
C GLY A 144 3.52 -7.69 -9.30
N ARG A 145 2.78 -7.47 -10.39
CA ARG A 145 3.21 -6.57 -11.48
C ARG A 145 2.99 -5.12 -11.07
N VAL A 146 3.96 -4.25 -11.36
CA VAL A 146 3.85 -2.80 -11.12
C VAL A 146 2.86 -2.19 -12.11
N THR A 147 1.72 -1.73 -11.58
CA THR A 147 0.65 -1.10 -12.37
C THR A 147 0.77 0.41 -12.41
N GLU A 148 1.41 1.01 -11.41
CA GLU A 148 1.54 2.46 -11.29
C GLU A 148 2.86 2.86 -10.64
N ILE A 149 3.44 3.95 -11.13
CA ILE A 149 4.55 4.68 -10.52
C ILE A 149 4.15 6.14 -10.43
N LEU A 150 4.08 6.65 -9.21
CA LEU A 150 3.95 8.07 -8.90
C LEU A 150 5.31 8.62 -8.53
N ILE A 151 5.65 9.77 -9.14
CA ILE A 151 6.82 10.55 -8.76
C ILE A 151 6.33 11.78 -7.99
N PRO A 152 6.56 11.87 -6.66
CA PRO A 152 6.14 13.02 -5.88
C PRO A 152 6.73 14.32 -6.45
N ASN A 153 5.98 15.42 -6.32
CA ASN A 153 6.54 16.71 -6.71
C ASN A 153 7.61 17.09 -5.68
N PRO A 154 8.71 17.72 -6.10
CA PRO A 154 9.79 18.11 -5.18
C PRO A 154 9.36 19.15 -4.13
N GLU A 155 8.22 19.82 -4.32
CA GLU A 155 7.63 20.72 -3.30
C GLU A 155 6.93 19.95 -2.17
N ASP A 156 6.56 18.70 -2.43
CA ASP A 156 5.86 17.80 -1.50
C ASP A 156 6.84 16.84 -0.79
N GLU A 157 8.14 16.89 -1.12
CA GLU A 157 9.18 16.12 -0.44
C GLU A 157 9.45 16.72 0.96
N PRO A 158 9.44 15.92 2.05
CA PRO A 158 9.77 16.42 3.37
C PRO A 158 11.22 16.93 3.41
N LYS A 159 11.40 18.15 3.96
CA LYS A 159 12.72 18.78 4.16
C LYS A 159 13.52 18.17 5.30
#